data_AF-C8PTU3-F1
#
_entry.id   AF-C8PTU3-F1
#
_cell.length_a   1.000
_cell.length_b   1.000
_cell.length_c   1.000
_cell.angle_alpha   90.00
_cell.angle_beta   90.00
_cell.angle_gamma   90.00
#
_symmetry.space_group_name_H-M   'P 1'
#
loop_
_entity.id
_entity.type
_entity.pdbx_description
1 polymer ?
#
loop_
_entity_poly.entity_id
_entity_poly.type
_entity_poly.pdbx_seq_one_letter_code
_entity_poly.pdbx_strand_id
1 'polypeptide(L)' 'MISPKDYQALVERYEDALLMAEANNRLSNNVGYISHNDILNDLNINEQDLENIDIELE' A
#
# COMPACT_ATOMS: atom_id res chain seq x y z
N MET A 1 -7.79 20.33 -24.95
CA MET A 1 -7.85 19.01 -24.28
C MET A 1 -6.55 18.82 -23.53
N ILE A 2 -6.61 18.26 -22.31
CA ILE A 2 -5.41 17.91 -21.53
C ILE A 2 -4.69 16.75 -22.24
N SER A 3 -3.35 16.74 -22.23
CA SER A 3 -2.60 15.62 -22.79
C SER A 3 -2.74 14.38 -21.89
N PRO A 4 -2.68 13.16 -22.44
CA PRO A 4 -2.74 11.95 -21.61
C PRO A 4 -1.70 11.93 -20.49
N LYS A 5 -0.50 12.45 -20.75
CA LYS A 5 0.59 12.55 -19.77
C LYS A 5 0.25 13.51 -18.63
N ASP A 6 -0.33 14.66 -18.96
CA ASP A 6 -0.72 15.66 -17.95
C ASP A 6 -1.92 15.18 -17.12
N TYR A 7 -2.82 14.39 -17.73
CA TYR A 7 -3.91 13.74 -17.01
C TYR A 7 -3.38 12.69 -16.03
N GLN A 8 -2.45 11.83 -16.47
CA GLN A 8 -1.82 10.83 -15.62
C GLN A 8 -1.14 11.48 -14.41
N ALA A 9 -0.32 12.51 -14.65
CA ALA A 9 0.35 13.24 -13.57
C ALA A 9 -0.63 13.92 -12.60
N LEU A 10 -1.82 14.32 -13.06
CA LEU A 10 -2.86 14.88 -12.21
C LEU A 10 -3.48 13.81 -11.31
N VAL A 11 -3.77 12.63 -11.86
CA VAL A 11 -4.34 11.50 -11.12
C VAL A 11 -3.35 11.00 -10.08
N GLU A 12 -2.08 10.79 -10.44
CA GLU A 12 -1.02 10.34 -9.53
C GLU A 12 -0.90 11.29 -8.32
N ARG A 13 -0.86 12.62 -8.57
CA ARG A 13 -0.82 13.61 -7.47
C ARG A 13 -2.03 13.56 -6.56
N TYR A 14 -3.20 13.27 -7.11
CA TYR A 14 -4.42 13.14 -6.32
C TYR A 14 -4.38 11.89 -5.44
N GLU A 15 -3.93 10.76 -5.99
CA GLU A 15 -3.74 9.51 -5.26
C GLU A 15 -2.71 9.68 -4.13
N ASP A 16 -1.56 10.31 -4.42
CA ASP A 16 -0.53 10.60 -3.43
C ASP A 16 -1.04 11.49 -2.28
N ALA A 17 -1.83 12.51 -2.61
CA ALA A 17 -2.41 13.40 -1.60
C ALA A 17 -3.39 12.67 -0.67
N LEU A 18 -4.23 11.78 -1.23
CA LEU A 18 -5.13 10.94 -0.44
C LEU A 18 -4.35 9.97 0.46
N LEU A 19 -3.30 9.33 -0.09
CA LEU A 19 -2.47 8.41 0.66
C LEU A 19 -1.76 9.11 1.83
N MET A 20 -1.21 10.31 1.59
CA MET A 20 -0.56 11.11 2.61
C MET A 20 -1.54 11.54 3.71
N ALA A 21 -2.77 11.94 3.34
CA ALA A 21 -3.80 12.32 4.30
C ALA A 21 -4.21 11.15 5.21
N GLU A 22 -4.41 9.97 4.65
CA GLU A 22 -4.74 8.76 5.41
C GLU A 22 -3.58 8.30 6.30
N ALA A 23 -2.34 8.33 5.79
CA ALA A 23 -1.16 8.01 6.58
C ALA A 23 -1.03 8.94 7.79
N ASN A 24 -1.20 10.25 7.60
CA ASN A 24 -1.20 11.22 8.70
C ASN A 24 -2.34 10.95 9.69
N ASN A 25 -3.54 10.59 9.21
CA ASN A 25 -4.66 10.23 10.07
C ASN A 25 -4.28 9.05 10.98
N ARG A 26 -3.74 7.96 10.39
CA ARG A 26 -3.29 6.76 11.12
C ARG A 26 -2.11 7.00 12.05
N LEU A 27 -1.24 7.96 11.76
CA LEU A 27 -0.16 8.33 12.68
C LEU A 27 -0.70 9.17 13.86
N SER A 28 -1.70 10.01 13.61
CA SER A 28 -2.26 10.91 14.63
C SER A 28 -3.25 10.22 15.56
N ASN A 29 -4.04 9.29 15.04
CA ASN A 29 -4.95 8.46 15.81
C ASN A 29 -4.23 7.14 16.03
N ASN A 30 -3.99 6.73 17.28
CA ASN A 30 -3.31 5.48 17.64
C ASN A 30 -4.12 4.25 17.15
N VAL A 31 -4.14 4.04 15.83
CA VAL A 31 -4.92 3.01 15.16
C VAL A 31 -4.31 1.66 15.46
N GLY A 32 -5.16 0.64 15.54
CA GLY A 32 -4.69 -0.73 15.65
C GLY A 32 -3.86 -1.10 14.42
N TYR A 33 -2.56 -1.30 14.60
CA TYR A 33 -1.72 -1.86 13.56
C TYR A 33 -2.15 -3.30 13.31
N ILE A 34 -2.24 -3.67 12.04
CA ILE A 34 -2.50 -5.05 11.65
C ILE A 34 -1.16 -5.79 11.76
N SER A 35 -1.12 -6.88 12.50
CA SER A 35 0.07 -7.71 12.59
C SER A 35 0.32 -8.42 11.26
N HIS A 36 1.59 -8.52 10.87
CA HIS A 36 1.99 -9.32 9.72
C HIS A 36 1.48 -10.77 9.84
N ASN A 37 1.60 -11.36 11.04
CA ASN A 37 1.12 -12.72 11.30
C ASN A 37 -0.39 -12.84 11.16
N ASP A 38 -1.15 -11.81 11.55
CA ASP A 38 -2.61 -11.82 11.42
C ASP A 38 -2.99 -11.85 9.93
N ILE A 39 -2.29 -11.08 9.09
CA ILE A 39 -2.50 -11.08 7.62
C ILE A 39 -2.18 -12.45 7.02
N LEU A 40 -1.03 -13.04 7.38
CA LEU A 40 -0.65 -14.35 6.86
C LEU A 40 -1.66 -15.43 7.26
N ASN A 41 -2.11 -15.41 8.51
CA ASN A 41 -3.12 -16.33 9.00
C ASN A 41 -4.47 -16.14 8.29
N ASP A 42 -4.93 -14.89 8.10
CA ASP A 42 -6.18 -14.58 7.40
C ASP A 42 -6.17 -15.05 5.95
N LEU A 43 -5.01 -14.97 5.29
CA LEU A 43 -4.82 -15.40 3.91
C LEU A 43 -4.44 -16.89 3.79
N ASN A 44 -4.32 -17.61 4.91
CA ASN A 44 -3.89 -19.01 4.97
C ASN A 44 -2.55 -19.23 4.24
N ILE A 45 -1.61 -18.30 4.44
CA ILE A 45 -0.25 -18.32 3.91
C ILE A 45 0.70 -18.74 5.04
N ASN A 46 1.51 -19.76 4.79
CA ASN A 46 2.57 -20.17 5.70
C ASN A 46 3.91 -19.59 5.26
N GLU A 47 4.89 -19.51 6.17
CA GLU A 47 6.23 -18.98 5.86
C GLU A 47 6.90 -19.71 4.68
N GLN A 48 6.67 -21.01 4.54
CA GLN A 48 7.19 -21.83 3.42
C GLN A 48 6.64 -21.42 2.04
N ASP A 49 5.43 -20.86 2.01
CA ASP A 49 4.83 -20.34 0.79
C ASP A 49 5.55 -19.07 0.31
N LEU A 50 6.22 -18.35 1.23
CA LEU A 50 6.98 -17.13 0.96
C LEU A 50 8.43 -17.41 0.53
N GLU A 51 9.00 -18.55 0.90
CA GLU A 51 10.41 -18.90 0.61
C GLU A 51 10.74 -19.01 -0.89
N ASN A 52 9.73 -19.29 -1.72
CA ASN A 52 9.89 -19.48 -3.17
C ASN A 52 9.45 -18.27 -4.01
N ILE A 53 9.12 -17.15 -3.35
CA ILE A 53 8.74 -15.92 -4.04
C ILE A 53 10.00 -15.15 -4.37
N ASP A 54 10.33 -15.06 -5.66
CA ASP A 54 11.39 -14.18 -6.14
C ASP A 54 10.89 -12.74 -6.04
N ILE A 55 11.44 -11.97 -5.10
CA ILE A 55 11.07 -10.57 -4.91
C ILE A 55 11.98 -9.73 -5.80
N GLU A 56 11.50 -9.40 -6.99
CA GLU A 56 12.13 -8.34 -7.79
C GLU A 56 11.83 -6.99 -7.14
N LEU A 57 12.84 -6.41 -6.47
CA LEU A 57 12.80 -5.02 -6.02
C LEU A 57 13.16 -4.12 -7.22
N GLU A 58 12.16 -3.41 -7.77
CA GLU A 58 12.37 -2.30 -8.71
C GLU A 58 12.96 -1.05 -8.02
#